data_AF-A0A061NNF9-F1
#
_entry.id   AF-A0A061NNF9-F1
#
_cell.length_a   1.000
_cell.length_b   1.000
_cell.length_c   1.000
_cell.angle_alpha   90.00
_cell.angle_beta   90.00
_cell.angle_gamma   90.00
#
_symmetry.space_group_name_H-M   'P 1'
#
loop_
_entity.id
_entity.type
_entity.pdbx_description
1 polymer ?
#
loop_
_entity_poly.entity_id
_entity_poly.type
_entity_poly.pdbx_seq_one_letter_code
_entity_poly.pdbx_strand_id
1 'polypeptide(L)'
;MVCVIEQKKEYKRRNWKVFVQDKHSKLERAGEIIMVSNTKETLSANATFYTATFQNLCFEITKPYMQLGKHESYLYDGHQQRIASVVTSHTKKPRFKKTVYIHEDKMFSAGELAFFVVVLNMTLFES
;
A
#
# COMPACT_ATOMS: atom_id res chain seq x y z
N MET A 1 11.74 10.57 3.78
CA MET A 1 11.85 9.13 3.41
C MET A 1 10.76 8.37 4.13
N VAL A 2 10.09 7.43 3.46
CA VAL A 2 9.16 6.49 4.10
C VAL A 2 9.71 5.09 3.90
N CYS A 3 9.75 4.28 4.96
CA CYS A 3 10.11 2.87 4.87
C CYS A 3 9.14 1.99 5.65
N VAL A 4 9.04 0.73 5.25
CA VAL A 4 8.21 -0.29 5.89
C VAL A 4 9.10 -1.45 6.33
N ILE A 5 8.86 -1.97 7.54
CA ILE A 5 9.60 -3.10 8.10
C ILE A 5 8.62 -4.20 8.45
N GLU A 6 8.73 -5.35 7.78
CA GLU A 6 7.91 -6.54 8.09
C GLU A 6 8.19 -6.98 9.53
N GLN A 7 7.12 -7.17 10.28
CA GLN A 7 7.15 -7.74 11.61
C GLN A 7 6.86 -9.23 11.53
N LYS A 8 7.08 -9.96 12.63
CA LYS A 8 6.64 -11.35 12.73
C LYS A 8 5.13 -11.42 12.47
N LYS A 9 4.70 -12.54 11.86
CA LYS A 9 3.27 -12.80 11.68
C LYS A 9 2.60 -12.90 13.05
N GLU A 10 1.55 -12.13 13.27
CA GLU A 10 0.70 -12.21 14.46
C GLU A 10 -0.69 -12.64 14.02
N TYR A 11 -1.31 -13.59 14.73
CA TYR A 11 -2.62 -14.14 14.36
C TYR A 11 -2.72 -14.63 12.90
N LYS A 12 -1.62 -15.19 12.36
CA LYS A 12 -1.47 -15.61 10.95
C LYS A 12 -1.56 -14.48 9.92
N ARG A 13 -1.57 -13.22 10.36
CA ARG A 13 -1.56 -12.03 9.52
C ARG A 13 -0.15 -11.46 9.41
N ARG A 14 0.20 -10.94 8.24
CA ARG A 14 1.46 -10.22 8.03
C ARG A 14 1.25 -8.76 8.38
N ASN A 15 2.19 -8.21 9.14
CA ASN A 15 2.13 -6.84 9.64
C ASN A 15 3.43 -6.13 9.30
N TRP A 16 3.37 -4.85 8.99
CA TRP A 16 4.54 -4.00 8.74
C TRP A 16 4.43 -2.75 9.60
N LYS A 17 5.55 -2.31 10.18
CA LYS A 17 5.64 -0.98 10.79
C LYS A 17 6.07 0.03 9.75
N VAL A 18 5.43 1.19 9.72
CA VAL A 18 5.74 2.31 8.84
C VAL A 18 6.58 3.31 9.61
N PHE A 19 7.68 3.75 9.00
CA PHE A 19 8.55 4.77 9.56
C PHE A 19 8.78 5.90 8.57
N VAL A 20 8.92 7.12 9.10
CA VAL A 20 9.23 8.33 8.35
C VAL A 20 10.53 8.91 8.86
N GLN A 21 11.31 9.47 7.96
CA GLN A 21 12.52 10.21 8.28
C GLN A 21 12.60 11.46 7.41
N ASP A 22 12.62 12.64 8.02
CA ASP A 22 12.96 13.88 7.33
C ASP A 22 14.47 14.08 7.27
N LYS A 23 14.93 15.01 6.42
CA LYS A 23 16.36 15.21 6.13
C LYS A 23 17.25 15.40 7.36
N HIS A 24 16.68 15.87 8.47
CA HIS A 24 17.40 16.16 9.71
C HIS A 24 16.88 15.37 10.91
N SER A 25 15.92 14.47 10.71
CA SER A 25 15.24 13.75 11.79
C SER A 25 15.76 12.33 11.93
N LYS A 26 15.58 11.75 13.11
CA LYS A 26 15.74 10.30 13.30
C LYS A 26 14.56 9.57 12.65
N LEU A 27 14.73 8.28 12.43
CA LEU A 27 13.67 7.42 11.92
C LEU A 27 12.59 7.30 13.00
N GLU A 28 11.38 7.78 12.72
CA GLU A 28 10.25 7.78 13.65
C GLU A 28 9.14 6.87 13.16
N ARG A 29 8.47 6.16 14.07
CA ARG A 29 7.32 5.32 13.72
C ARG A 29 6.15 6.22 13.37
N ALA A 30 5.61 6.05 12.16
CA ALA A 30 4.50 6.84 11.64
C ALA A 30 3.20 6.04 11.49
N GLY A 31 3.25 4.72 11.60
CA GLY A 31 2.06 3.88 11.51
C GLY A 31 2.34 2.40 11.30
N GLU A 32 1.38 1.70 10.72
CA GLU A 32 1.46 0.26 10.43
C GLU A 32 0.57 -0.16 9.27
N ILE A 33 0.85 -1.32 8.69
CA ILE A 33 0.08 -1.95 7.62
C ILE A 33 -0.18 -3.38 8.06
N ILE A 34 -1.42 -3.83 7.97
CA ILE A 34 -1.84 -5.17 8.37
C ILE A 34 -2.56 -5.79 7.17
N MET A 35 -2.09 -6.95 6.73
CA MET A 35 -2.83 -7.76 5.75
C MET A 35 -3.98 -8.45 6.47
N VAL A 36 -5.21 -8.07 6.13
CA VAL A 36 -6.41 -8.61 6.78
C VAL A 36 -6.93 -9.85 6.07
N SER A 37 -6.64 -10.00 4.78
CA SER A 37 -7.08 -11.17 4.02
C SER A 37 -6.22 -12.40 4.27
N ASN A 38 -6.87 -13.55 4.36
CA ASN A 38 -6.19 -14.85 4.34
C ASN A 38 -5.99 -15.37 2.90
N THR A 39 -5.28 -16.48 2.73
CA THR A 39 -5.03 -17.09 1.41
C THR A 39 -6.32 -17.46 0.68
N LYS A 40 -7.33 -18.01 1.38
CA LYS A 40 -8.60 -18.42 0.78
C LYS A 40 -9.36 -17.21 0.22
N GLU A 41 -9.47 -16.15 1.01
CA GLU A 41 -10.08 -14.87 0.60
C GLU A 41 -9.33 -14.28 -0.58
N THR A 42 -7.99 -14.27 -0.50
CA THR A 42 -7.13 -13.73 -1.54
C THR A 42 -7.34 -14.43 -2.88
N LEU A 43 -7.37 -15.77 -2.87
CA LEU A 43 -7.62 -16.56 -4.07
C LEU A 43 -9.06 -16.38 -4.59
N SER A 44 -10.05 -16.31 -3.71
CA SER A 44 -11.46 -16.15 -4.11
C SER A 44 -11.76 -14.78 -4.73
N ALA A 45 -11.18 -13.72 -4.19
CA ALA A 45 -11.37 -12.35 -4.64
C ALA A 45 -10.34 -11.93 -5.70
N ASN A 46 -9.34 -12.76 -5.95
CA ASN A 46 -8.13 -12.42 -6.71
C ASN A 46 -7.49 -11.10 -6.26
N ALA A 47 -7.49 -10.83 -4.95
CA ALA A 47 -7.03 -9.58 -4.37
C ALA A 47 -6.58 -9.75 -2.91
N THR A 48 -5.54 -9.03 -2.51
CA THR A 48 -5.12 -8.88 -1.12
C THR A 48 -5.68 -7.60 -0.51
N PHE A 49 -6.12 -7.71 0.73
CA PHE A 49 -6.74 -6.62 1.47
C PHE A 49 -5.87 -6.22 2.66
N TYR A 50 -5.68 -4.93 2.85
CA TYR A 50 -4.89 -4.38 3.94
C TYR A 50 -5.65 -3.25 4.64
N THR A 51 -5.42 -3.15 5.94
CA THR A 51 -5.69 -1.94 6.72
C THR A 51 -4.37 -1.26 7.00
N ALA A 52 -4.27 0.05 6.78
CA ALA A 52 -3.06 0.78 7.06
C ALA A 52 -3.33 2.05 7.83
N THR A 53 -2.47 2.35 8.80
CA THR A 53 -2.48 3.59 9.55
C THR A 53 -1.24 4.41 9.22
N PHE A 54 -1.42 5.73 9.11
CA PHE A 54 -0.33 6.67 8.90
C PHE A 54 -0.70 8.01 9.57
N GLN A 55 0.09 8.46 10.55
CA GLN A 55 -0.13 9.72 11.26
C GLN A 55 -1.57 9.89 11.79
N ASN A 56 -2.12 8.84 12.40
CA ASN A 56 -3.51 8.73 12.92
C ASN A 56 -4.62 8.67 11.86
N LEU A 57 -4.30 8.65 10.58
CA LEU A 57 -5.25 8.36 9.52
C LEU A 57 -5.32 6.85 9.28
N CYS A 58 -6.51 6.34 9.01
CA CYS A 58 -6.75 4.94 8.68
C CYS A 58 -7.22 4.83 7.23
N PHE A 59 -6.67 3.82 6.55
CA PHE A 59 -6.95 3.56 5.15
C PHE A 59 -7.19 2.07 4.91
N GLU A 60 -8.04 1.77 3.94
CA GLU A 60 -8.21 0.43 3.40
C GLU A 60 -7.60 0.34 2.01
N ILE A 61 -6.88 -0.74 1.76
CA ILE A 61 -6.15 -0.94 0.52
C ILE A 61 -6.55 -2.28 -0.09
N THR A 62 -6.93 -2.23 -1.36
CA THR A 62 -7.19 -3.44 -2.15
C THR A 62 -6.15 -3.53 -3.26
N LYS A 63 -5.46 -4.67 -3.34
CA LYS A 63 -4.44 -4.93 -4.38
C LYS A 63 -4.78 -6.23 -5.12
N PRO A 64 -4.81 -6.24 -6.46
CA PRO A 64 -5.04 -7.47 -7.19
C PRO A 64 -3.89 -8.47 -6.95
N TYR A 65 -4.25 -9.73 -6.71
CA TYR A 65 -3.32 -10.84 -6.53
C TYR A 65 -2.92 -11.39 -7.91
N MET A 66 -1.61 -11.60 -8.12
CA MET A 66 -1.03 -12.22 -9.33
C MET A 66 -1.65 -11.82 -10.68
N GLN A 67 -1.56 -10.55 -11.09
CA GLN A 67 -1.87 -10.16 -12.47
C GLN A 67 -0.60 -9.98 -13.30
N LEU A 68 -0.66 -10.32 -14.59
CA LEU A 68 0.36 -9.96 -15.58
C LEU A 68 -0.23 -8.85 -16.45
N GLY A 69 0.34 -7.64 -16.40
CA GLY A 69 -0.08 -6.54 -17.28
C GLY A 69 -0.38 -5.22 -16.56
N LYS A 70 -1.62 -4.75 -16.64
CA LYS A 70 -2.06 -3.53 -15.96
C LYS A 70 -2.65 -3.91 -14.60
N HIS A 71 -2.12 -3.37 -13.51
CA HIS A 71 -2.70 -3.55 -12.18
C HIS A 71 -3.31 -2.25 -11.72
N GLU A 72 -4.51 -2.34 -11.14
CA GLU A 72 -5.15 -1.24 -10.45
C GLU A 72 -5.32 -1.60 -8.98
N SER A 73 -4.62 -0.88 -8.12
CA SER A 73 -4.83 -0.93 -6.67
C SER A 73 -5.60 0.30 -6.23
N TYR A 74 -6.42 0.15 -5.19
CA TYR A 74 -7.30 1.22 -4.71
C TYR A 74 -7.05 1.50 -3.24
N LEU A 75 -7.16 2.78 -2.88
CA LEU A 75 -7.08 3.28 -1.51
C LEU A 75 -8.41 3.92 -1.13
N TYR A 76 -8.93 3.56 0.04
CA TYR A 76 -10.15 4.11 0.62
C TYR A 76 -9.86 4.75 1.96
N ASP A 77 -10.60 5.80 2.29
CA ASP A 77 -10.59 6.39 3.63
C ASP A 77 -11.52 5.64 4.60
N GLY A 78 -11.59 6.08 5.86
CA GLY A 78 -12.45 5.50 6.89
C GLY A 78 -13.97 5.61 6.60
N HIS A 79 -14.37 6.37 5.58
CA HIS A 79 -15.76 6.49 5.12
C HIS A 79 -16.04 5.70 3.84
N GLN A 80 -15.13 4.80 3.45
CA GLN A 80 -15.24 4.00 2.22
C GLN A 80 -15.23 4.84 0.93
N GLN A 81 -14.75 6.07 0.98
CA GLN A 81 -14.56 6.89 -0.22
C GLN A 81 -13.21 6.55 -0.85
N ARG A 82 -13.20 6.32 -2.17
CA ARG A 82 -11.96 6.05 -2.91
C ARG A 82 -11.16 7.33 -3.08
N ILE A 83 -9.96 7.37 -2.49
CA ILE A 83 -9.11 8.57 -2.44
C ILE A 83 -7.84 8.47 -3.29
N ALA A 84 -7.46 7.27 -3.73
CA ALA A 84 -6.35 7.10 -4.65
C ALA A 84 -6.48 5.81 -5.46
N SER A 85 -5.83 5.77 -6.62
CA SER A 85 -5.59 4.53 -7.35
C SER A 85 -4.12 4.43 -7.77
N VAL A 86 -3.62 3.20 -7.93
CA VAL A 86 -2.31 2.98 -8.52
C VAL A 86 -2.48 2.09 -9.71
N VAL A 87 -2.21 2.67 -10.88
CA VAL A 87 -2.22 1.97 -12.16
C VAL A 87 -0.80 1.62 -12.55
N THR A 88 -0.34 0.43 -12.20
CA THR A 88 0.91 -0.06 -12.77
C THR A 88 0.64 -0.58 -14.17
N SER A 89 1.48 -0.26 -15.14
CA SER A 89 1.33 -0.77 -16.49
C SER A 89 2.69 -1.13 -17.08
N HIS A 90 2.83 -2.33 -17.62
CA HIS A 90 4.04 -2.76 -18.31
C HIS A 90 4.00 -2.31 -19.79
N THR A 91 3.87 -1.00 -20.04
CA THR A 91 3.51 -0.50 -21.38
C THR A 91 4.67 -0.17 -22.32
N LYS A 92 5.90 0.09 -21.83
CA LYS A 92 7.08 0.33 -22.69
C LYS A 92 8.38 -0.21 -22.09
N LYS A 93 9.32 -0.66 -22.93
CA LYS A 93 10.69 -1.00 -22.50
C LYS A 93 11.38 0.26 -21.97
N PRO A 94 12.07 0.23 -20.82
CA PRO A 94 12.24 -0.92 -19.93
C PRO A 94 10.96 -1.24 -19.14
N ARG A 95 10.64 -2.54 -19.00
CA ARG A 95 9.35 -3.11 -18.55
C ARG A 95 8.96 -2.83 -17.07
N PHE A 96 9.49 -1.79 -16.44
CA PHE A 96 9.37 -1.57 -14.98
C PHE A 96 8.88 -0.17 -14.58
N LYS A 97 8.30 0.62 -15.49
CA LYS A 97 7.71 1.90 -15.11
C LYS A 97 6.33 1.70 -14.48
N LYS A 98 6.23 1.95 -13.17
CA LYS A 98 4.95 2.03 -12.45
C LYS A 98 4.49 3.48 -12.42
N THR A 99 3.25 3.74 -12.82
CA THR A 99 2.63 5.05 -12.68
C THR A 99 1.64 4.99 -11.51
N VAL A 100 1.55 6.06 -10.74
CA VAL A 100 0.61 6.18 -9.62
C VAL A 100 -0.34 7.32 -9.98
N TYR A 101 -1.65 7.04 -10.03
CA TYR A 101 -2.67 8.03 -10.42
C TYR A 101 -3.57 8.30 -9.23
N ILE A 102 -3.26 9.38 -8.54
CA ILE A 102 -4.01 9.80 -7.38
C ILE A 102 -5.16 10.67 -7.89
N HIS A 103 -6.38 10.19 -7.69
CA HIS A 103 -7.60 10.90 -8.09
C HIS A 103 -8.06 11.71 -6.89
N GLU A 104 -8.03 13.03 -6.99
CA GLU A 104 -8.30 13.89 -5.84
C GLU A 104 -9.11 15.14 -6.17
N ASP A 105 -10.06 15.43 -5.27
CA ASP A 105 -10.54 16.78 -4.93
C ASP A 105 -9.85 17.33 -3.65
N LYS A 106 -8.96 16.54 -3.03
CA LYS A 106 -8.20 16.87 -1.81
C LYS A 106 -6.74 17.20 -2.16
N MET A 107 -5.98 17.73 -1.20
CA MET A 107 -4.52 17.79 -1.29
C MET A 107 -3.88 16.85 -0.27
N PHE A 108 -3.01 15.95 -0.74
CA PHE A 108 -2.13 15.15 0.13
C PHE A 108 -0.78 15.83 0.38
N SER A 109 -0.25 15.59 1.58
CA SER A 109 1.13 15.92 1.95
C SER A 109 2.14 15.01 1.23
N ALA A 110 3.38 15.49 1.10
CA ALA A 110 4.47 14.70 0.52
C ALA A 110 4.72 13.38 1.29
N GLY A 111 4.45 13.36 2.61
CA GLY A 111 4.57 12.17 3.44
C GLY A 111 3.51 11.11 3.10
N GLU A 112 2.25 11.53 2.96
CA GLU A 112 1.13 10.65 2.57
C GLU A 112 1.36 10.08 1.16
N LEU A 113 1.77 10.92 0.20
CA LEU A 113 2.11 10.48 -1.16
C LEU A 113 3.21 9.41 -1.15
N ALA A 114 4.29 9.64 -0.41
CA ALA A 114 5.38 8.68 -0.29
C ALA A 114 4.93 7.37 0.39
N PHE A 115 4.08 7.47 1.41
CA PHE A 115 3.47 6.31 2.05
C PHE A 115 2.62 5.50 1.08
N PHE A 116 1.69 6.12 0.35
CA PHE A 116 0.85 5.44 -0.63
C PHE A 116 1.68 4.73 -1.70
N VAL A 117 2.73 5.39 -2.21
CA VAL A 117 3.65 4.78 -3.17
C VAL A 117 4.31 3.53 -2.58
N VAL A 118 4.81 3.58 -1.33
CA VAL A 118 5.44 2.43 -0.69
C VAL A 118 4.45 1.28 -0.53
N VAL A 119 3.28 1.52 0.06
CA VAL A 119 2.30 0.46 0.36
C VAL A 119 1.77 -0.20 -0.92
N LEU A 120 1.46 0.62 -1.93
CA LEU A 120 0.94 0.12 -3.20
C LEU A 120 2.03 -0.60 -4.02
N ASN A 121 3.32 -0.42 -3.69
CA ASN A 121 4.43 -1.18 -4.25
C ASN A 121 4.81 -2.45 -3.48
N MET A 122 4.35 -2.63 -2.24
CA MET A 122 4.66 -3.84 -1.46
C MET A 122 4.18 -5.09 -2.20
N THR A 123 5.11 -5.97 -2.57
CA THR A 123 4.78 -7.22 -3.26
C THR A 123 4.81 -8.34 -2.25
N LEU A 124 3.80 -9.21 -2.25
CA LEU A 124 3.85 -10.46 -1.51
C LEU A 124 4.53 -11.50 -2.39
N PHE A 125 5.72 -11.95 -1.98
CA PHE A 125 6.26 -13.20 -2.45
C PHE A 125 5.72 -14.30 -1.52
N GLU A 126 5.02 -15.28 -2.09
CA GLU A 126 4.81 -16.54 -1.39
C GLU A 126 6.19 -17.18 -1.17
N SER A 127 6.42 -17.59 0.07
CA SER A 127 7.60 -18.33 0.52
C SER A 127 7.16 -19.74 0.84
#